data_AF-A0A1F5ETK6-F1
#
_entry.id   AF-A0A1F5ETK6-F1
#
_cell.length_a   1.000
_cell.length_b   1.000
_cell.length_c   1.000
_cell.angle_alpha   90.00
_cell.angle_beta   90.00
_cell.angle_gamma   90.00
#
_symmetry.space_group_name_H-M   'P 1'
#
loop_
_entity.id
_entity.type
_entity.pdbx_description
1 polymer ?
#
loop_
_entity_poly.entity_id
_entity_poly.type
_entity_poly.pdbx_seq_one_letter_code
_entity_poly.pdbx_strand_id
1 'polypeptide(L)'
;MKSEGKIEITEHKIKHLEFIQGVIERTVKNSFLLKGWCLTVLFALMTLSTSEPEVSKRLFYAVVVSFYFLDTYFLYQEERFIDLYNYVRKKSGTDFSLKV
;
A
#
# COMPACT_ATOMS: atom_id res chain seq x y z
N MET A 1 14.42 -11.75 39.04
CA MET A 1 13.59 -10.63 38.53
C MET A 1 14.09 -10.26 37.15
N LYS A 2 13.41 -10.72 36.10
CA LYS A 2 13.73 -10.38 34.71
C LYS A 2 13.49 -8.88 34.57
N SER A 3 14.54 -8.11 34.28
CA SER A 3 14.43 -6.66 34.13
C SER A 3 13.38 -6.38 33.07
N GLU A 4 12.23 -5.86 33.50
CA GLU A 4 11.23 -5.29 32.61
C GLU A 4 11.92 -4.11 31.93
N GLY A 5 12.41 -4.34 30.70
CA GLY A 5 12.99 -3.31 29.86
C GLY A 5 11.91 -2.26 29.65
N LYS A 6 11.99 -1.16 30.39
CA LYS A 6 11.16 0.02 30.17
C LYS A 6 11.23 0.34 28.68
N ILE A 7 10.10 0.22 28.00
CA ILE A 7 9.94 0.75 26.65
C ILE A 7 10.08 2.26 26.83
N GLU A 8 11.25 2.79 26.55
CA GLU A 8 11.47 4.23 26.55
C GLU A 8 10.67 4.80 25.37
N ILE A 9 9.54 5.41 25.68
CA ILE A 9 8.74 6.15 24.70
C ILE A 9 9.40 7.53 24.56
N THR A 10 10.50 7.56 23.81
CA THR A 10 11.18 8.81 23.47
C THR A 10 10.40 9.51 22.35
N GLU A 11 10.36 10.85 22.33
CA GLU A 11 9.71 11.63 21.27
C GLU A 11 10.20 11.25 19.86
N HIS A 12 11.50 10.91 19.74
CA HIS A 12 12.10 10.39 18.51
C HIS A 12 11.42 9.10 18.01
N LYS A 13 10.97 8.24 18.93
CA LYS A 13 10.32 6.96 18.59
C LYS A 13 8.91 7.16 18.09
N ILE A 14 8.18 8.08 18.72
CA ILE A 14 6.86 8.48 18.25
C ILE A 14 6.97 9.03 16.83
N LYS A 15 7.91 9.96 16.57
CA LYS A 15 8.12 10.50 15.21
C LYS A 15 8.52 9.45 14.18
N HIS A 16 9.38 8.48 14.54
CA HIS A 16 9.74 7.41 13.61
C HIS A 16 8.51 6.56 13.24
N LEU A 17 7.67 6.21 14.21
CA LEU A 17 6.42 5.50 13.95
C LEU A 17 5.43 6.34 13.13
N GLU A 18 5.33 7.65 13.36
CA GLU A 18 4.53 8.57 12.55
C GLU A 18 5.03 8.65 11.10
N PHE A 19 6.34 8.61 10.85
CA PHE A 19 6.87 8.57 9.49
C PHE A 19 6.49 7.27 8.78
N ILE A 20 6.60 6.13 9.45
CA ILE A 20 6.18 4.84 8.90
C ILE A 20 4.68 4.85 8.60
N GLN A 21 3.88 5.32 9.56
CA GLN A 21 2.44 5.46 9.40
C GLN A 21 2.07 6.39 8.23
N GLY A 22 2.78 7.51 8.09
CA GLY A 22 2.59 8.43 6.98
C GLY A 22 2.96 7.83 5.63
N VAL A 23 3.89 6.87 5.56
CA VAL A 23 4.15 6.10 4.33
C VAL A 23 2.99 5.13 4.04
N ILE A 24 2.53 4.38 5.04
CA ILE A 24 1.38 3.46 4.91
C ILE A 24 0.15 4.19 4.40
N GLU A 25 -0.19 5.34 5.00
CA GLU A 25 -1.34 6.14 4.58
C GLU A 25 -1.25 6.61 3.12
N ARG A 26 -0.05 7.01 2.67
CA ARG A 26 0.17 7.41 1.27
C ARG A 26 -0.02 6.23 0.32
N THR A 27 0.46 5.05 0.69
CA THR A 27 0.30 3.81 -0.08
C THR A 27 -1.18 3.43 -0.21
N VAL A 28 -1.92 3.45 0.91
CA VAL A 28 -3.36 3.15 0.94
C VAL A 28 -4.15 4.17 0.11
N LYS A 29 -3.88 5.47 0.27
CA LYS A 29 -4.54 6.54 -0.50
C LYS A 29 -4.30 6.38 -2.01
N ASN A 30 -3.06 6.08 -2.42
CA ASN A 30 -2.74 5.89 -3.83
C ASN A 30 -3.42 4.66 -4.42
N SER A 31 -3.42 3.53 -3.70
CA SER A 31 -4.13 2.30 -4.12
C SER A 31 -5.65 2.56 -4.23
N PHE A 32 -6.24 3.29 -3.29
CA PHE A 32 -7.66 3.63 -3.31
C PHE A 32 -8.05 4.49 -4.51
N LEU A 33 -7.25 5.52 -4.83
CA LEU A 33 -7.48 6.36 -6.01
C LEU A 33 -7.46 5.53 -7.29
N LEU A 34 -6.50 4.61 -7.38
CA LEU A 34 -6.36 3.74 -8.55
C LEU A 34 -7.56 2.79 -8.70
N LYS A 35 -8.07 2.22 -7.59
CA LYS A 35 -9.33 1.45 -7.59
C LYS A 35 -10.52 2.28 -8.07
N GLY A 36 -10.56 3.58 -7.77
CA GLY A 36 -11.54 4.51 -8.34
C GLY A 36 -11.43 4.64 -9.86
N TRP A 37 -10.22 4.80 -10.38
CA TRP A 37 -9.97 4.87 -11.84
C TRP A 37 -10.33 3.58 -12.58
N CYS A 38 -10.21 2.42 -11.93
CA CYS A 38 -10.65 1.13 -12.50
C CYS A 38 -12.11 1.17 -12.95
N LEU A 39 -12.99 1.76 -12.13
CA LEU A 39 -14.41 1.86 -12.44
C LEU A 39 -14.67 2.74 -13.68
N THR A 40 -13.95 3.86 -13.80
CA THR A 40 -14.04 4.74 -14.98
C THR A 40 -13.58 4.02 -16.24
N VAL A 41 -12.45 3.29 -16.19
CA VAL A 41 -11.94 2.51 -17.33
C VAL A 41 -12.92 1.40 -17.70
N LEU A 42 -13.55 0.74 -16.72
CA LEU A 42 -14.57 -0.28 -16.96
C LEU A 42 -15.75 0.29 -17.77
N PHE A 43 -16.30 1.44 -17.38
CA PHE A 43 -17.40 2.07 -18.13
C PHE A 43 -16.99 2.50 -19.54
N ALA A 44 -15.76 3.00 -19.70
CA ALA A 44 -15.21 3.33 -21.02
C ALA A 44 -15.12 2.08 -21.92
N LEU A 45 -14.66 0.95 -21.36
CA LEU A 45 -14.59 -0.33 -22.06
C LEU A 45 -15.97 -0.90 -22.41
N MET A 46 -16.94 -0.78 -21.51
CA MET A 46 -18.32 -1.19 -21.78
C MET A 46 -18.92 -0.40 -22.94
N THR A 47 -18.71 0.92 -22.96
CA THR A 47 -19.12 1.78 -24.07
C THR A 47 -18.42 1.37 -25.37
N LEU A 48 -17.10 1.17 -25.34
CA LEU A 48 -16.31 0.76 -26.50
C LEU A 48 -16.71 -0.63 -27.03
N SER A 49 -17.13 -1.54 -26.16
CA SER A 49 -17.56 -2.90 -26.53
C SER A 49 -18.77 -2.91 -27.47
N THR A 50 -19.56 -1.84 -27.51
CA THR A 50 -20.70 -1.71 -28.44
C THR A 50 -20.27 -1.44 -29.88
N SER A 51 -19.10 -0.80 -30.05
CA SER A 51 -18.57 -0.40 -31.36
C SER A 51 -17.48 -1.34 -31.85
N GLU A 52 -16.60 -1.80 -30.96
CA GLU A 52 -15.40 -2.58 -31.30
C GLU A 52 -15.18 -3.75 -30.30
N PRO A 53 -15.96 -4.84 -30.41
CA PRO A 53 -16.01 -5.90 -29.39
C PRO A 53 -14.69 -6.67 -29.24
N GLU A 54 -13.99 -6.99 -30.33
CA GLU A 54 -12.73 -7.75 -30.27
C GLU A 54 -11.58 -6.92 -29.67
N VAL A 55 -11.55 -5.62 -29.96
CA VAL A 55 -10.56 -4.69 -29.38
C VAL A 55 -10.86 -4.47 -27.90
N SER A 56 -12.12 -4.22 -27.55
CA SER A 56 -12.55 -4.04 -26.16
C SER A 56 -12.24 -5.26 -25.30
N LYS A 57 -12.47 -6.48 -25.82
CA LYS A 57 -12.17 -7.73 -25.12
C LYS A 57 -10.67 -7.88 -24.81
N ARG A 58 -9.77 -7.62 -25.78
CA ARG A 58 -8.32 -7.65 -25.53
C ARG A 58 -7.89 -6.62 -24.49
N LEU A 59 -8.44 -5.41 -24.59
CA LEU A 59 -8.11 -4.32 -23.66
C LEU A 59 -8.63 -4.60 -22.24
N PHE A 60 -9.81 -5.20 -22.12
CA PHE A 60 -10.38 -5.63 -20.85
C PHE A 60 -9.45 -6.59 -20.11
N TYR A 61 -8.95 -7.64 -20.78
CA TYR A 61 -7.99 -8.56 -20.15
C TYR A 61 -6.69 -7.84 -19.73
N ALA A 62 -6.16 -6.96 -20.58
CA ALA A 62 -4.96 -6.19 -20.24
C ALA A 62 -5.17 -5.31 -19.01
N VAL A 63 -6.32 -4.63 -18.92
CA VAL A 63 -6.70 -3.79 -17.79
C VAL A 63 -6.86 -4.63 -16.53
N VAL A 64 -7.63 -5.72 -16.57
CA VAL A 64 -7.84 -6.60 -15.40
C VAL A 64 -6.52 -7.14 -14.87
N VAL A 65 -5.65 -7.64 -15.76
CA VAL A 65 -4.33 -8.16 -15.38
C VAL A 65 -3.47 -7.06 -14.76
N SER A 66 -3.45 -5.86 -15.34
CA SER A 66 -2.68 -4.72 -14.81
C SER A 66 -3.17 -4.31 -13.42
N PHE A 67 -4.48 -4.22 -13.22
CA PHE A 67 -5.07 -3.90 -11.92
C PHE A 67 -4.82 -5.00 -10.89
N TYR A 68 -4.85 -6.27 -11.29
CA TYR A 68 -4.52 -7.39 -10.39
C TYR A 68 -3.07 -7.32 -9.90
N PHE A 69 -2.12 -7.10 -10.82
CA PHE A 69 -0.71 -6.94 -10.45
C PHE A 69 -0.51 -5.75 -9.51
N LEU A 70 -1.19 -4.65 -9.79
CA LEU A 70 -1.04 -3.43 -9.01
C LEU A 70 -1.66 -3.55 -7.61
N ASP A 71 -2.82 -4.20 -7.48
CA ASP A 71 -3.42 -4.53 -6.18
C ASP A 71 -2.49 -5.46 -5.37
N THR A 72 -1.90 -6.46 -6.02
CA THR A 72 -0.94 -7.37 -5.36
C THR A 72 0.31 -6.62 -4.89
N TYR A 73 0.84 -5.71 -5.72
CA TYR A 73 1.99 -4.88 -5.36
C TYR A 73 1.70 -3.99 -4.16
N PHE A 74 0.53 -3.35 -4.09
CA PHE A 74 0.17 -2.51 -2.96
C PHE A 74 0.02 -3.30 -1.65
N LEU A 75 -0.58 -4.50 -1.71
CA LEU A 75 -0.68 -5.39 -0.55
C LEU A 75 0.70 -5.81 -0.03
N TYR A 76 1.61 -6.19 -0.94
CA TYR A 76 2.98 -6.56 -0.57
C TYR A 76 3.73 -5.40 0.11
N GLN A 77 3.55 -4.18 -0.40
CA GLN A 77 4.17 -3.00 0.18
C GLN A 77 3.59 -2.67 1.56
N GLU A 78 2.27 -2.79 1.73
CA GLU A 78 1.60 -2.57 3.01
C GLU A 78 2.11 -3.55 4.09
N GLU A 79 2.16 -4.85 3.78
CA GLU A 79 2.64 -5.89 4.71
C GLU A 79 4.06 -5.58 5.21
N ARG A 80 4.95 -5.24 4.28
CA ARG A 80 6.32 -4.80 4.56
C ARG A 80 6.38 -3.63 5.55
N PHE A 81 5.61 -2.57 5.31
CA PHE A 81 5.62 -1.40 6.21
C PHE A 81 4.96 -1.69 7.57
N ILE A 82 3.96 -2.58 7.62
CA ILE A 82 3.36 -3.04 8.88
C ILE A 82 4.39 -3.83 9.71
N ASP A 83 5.17 -4.70 9.07
CA ASP A 83 6.25 -5.44 9.73
C ASP A 83 7.33 -4.50 10.27
N LEU A 84 7.73 -3.50 9.48
CA LEU A 84 8.65 -2.46 9.93
C LEU A 84 8.09 -1.70 11.14
N TYR A 85 6.81 -1.32 11.10
CA TYR A 85 6.15 -0.64 12.23
C TYR A 85 6.17 -1.50 13.50
N ASN A 86 5.80 -2.77 13.37
CA ASN A 86 5.79 -3.74 14.47
C ASN A 86 7.19 -3.99 15.05
N TYR A 87 8.21 -3.99 14.18
CA TYR A 87 9.61 -4.10 14.59
C TYR A 87 10.08 -2.86 15.37
N VAL A 88 9.88 -1.65 14.82
CA VAL A 88 10.31 -0.39 15.46
C VAL A 88 9.58 -0.17 16.79
N ARG A 89 8.30 -0.54 16.89
CA ARG A 89 7.52 -0.46 18.13
C ARG A 89 8.17 -1.25 19.28
N LYS A 90 8.73 -2.43 19.00
CA LYS A 90 9.35 -3.32 20.01
C LYS A 90 10.82 -3.01 20.29
N LYS A 91 11.51 -2.30 19.40
CA LYS A 91 12.93 -1.92 19.55
C LYS A 91 13.11 -0.86 20.64
N SER A 92 14.18 -0.97 21.43
CA SER A 92 14.50 -0.06 22.56
C SER A 92 15.26 1.21 22.16
N GLY A 93 15.25 1.58 20.88
CA GLY A 93 15.92 2.77 20.35
C GLY A 93 15.51 3.08 18.91
N THR A 94 15.88 4.25 18.41
CA THR A 94 15.43 4.79 17.12
C THR A 94 16.60 5.12 16.21
N ASP A 95 16.57 4.62 14.98
CA ASP A 95 17.58 4.90 13.94
C ASP A 95 16.99 5.62 12.71
N PHE A 96 15.69 5.95 12.73
CA PHE A 96 14.94 6.54 11.61
C PHE A 96 15.06 5.78 10.29
N SER A 97 15.50 4.52 10.31
CA SER A 97 15.60 3.69 9.12
C SER A 97 14.19 3.33 8.62
N LEU A 98 13.96 3.56 7.32
CA LEU A 98 12.75 3.14 6.61
C LEU A 98 13.05 2.00 5.63
N LYS A 99 14.15 1.28 5.84
CA LYS A 99 14.50 0.13 5.01
C LYS A 99 13.57 -1.02 5.36
N VAL A 100 12.87 -1.50 4.34
CA VAL A 100 11.99 -2.66 4.36
C VAL A 100 12.51 -3.72 3.41
#